data_AF-A0A4Q8B9J6-F1
#
_entry.id   AF-A0A4Q8B9J6-F1
#
_cell.length_a   1.000
_cell.length_b   1.000
_cell.length_c   1.000
_cell.angle_alpha   90.00
_cell.angle_beta   90.00
_cell.angle_gamma   90.00
#
_symmetry.space_group_name_H-M   'P 1'
#
loop_
_entity.id
_entity.type
_entity.pdbx_description
1 polymer ?
#
loop_
_entity_poly.entity_id
_entity_poly.type
_entity_poly.pdbx_seq_one_letter_code
_entity_poly.pdbx_strand_id
1 'polypeptide(L)'
;MMNLAICVVAVPLAVLAGATGWLRHRFDGYDGWLHDHGDLLEAAARMLLLLPAIALAMWIFARLRERLSHDTPMPEQPTQPDVAWLQGLQTSAIERLTEHDRKAIALFVELIVDPARSRSRLTEVIDLDHRAVTQQVTISFSLPTAEDGGQALYVPVLQPMKGELVDNFHLRSAAGDSLTTMSYEESIRLASAGLRLLLTEIFAGPETSANLTTLDETVRAAELALLHIVAVRGPISSHLTEQRMAVILEKIKFPDDQSRERVRKYVAALSSSYPIIAVIPATDAISRRLLIKYDRTFIPSSFTKGWKGLLRLGLGLNPDQVAVPVELALTADSYHLRVNAPSNKYVLKQYLQCRHCRLLATRQWRGKAPENGSECRHEVDPALADGNAPFHLDHHFRVRRRRGQSFVHVYMRGYARQSPKMRDLQLLAGFKEVPPGARGRAAVTALATTLLIAVAGNLITRPQGAQVGGLPALMLALPAVAASWFGMSSDKEALVGGSLLARISLIVSGGASIAGVILYLTSPPPAATSVGSIGDPVTFVGITDWRWIALCVISAVNLIYVSYRFTLKLMHYNDLIKRKDLGAGEFAYR
;
A
#
# COMPACT_ATOMS: atom_id res chain seq x y z
N MET A 1 6.65 22.46 -21.53
CA MET A 1 6.81 23.93 -21.58
C MET A 1 6.12 24.67 -20.42
N MET A 2 4.87 24.34 -20.04
CA MET A 2 4.15 25.08 -18.98
C MET A 2 4.78 25.01 -17.57
N ASN A 3 5.40 23.89 -17.19
CA ASN A 3 6.10 23.76 -15.89
C ASN A 3 7.35 24.65 -15.79
N LEU A 4 7.97 24.98 -16.92
CA LEU A 4 9.14 25.86 -16.99
C LEU A 4 8.72 27.32 -16.76
N ALA A 5 7.66 27.78 -17.46
CA ALA A 5 7.09 29.12 -17.27
C ALA A 5 6.65 29.38 -15.82
N ILE A 6 6.15 28.35 -15.15
CA ILE A 6 5.74 28.41 -13.75
C ILE A 6 6.92 28.63 -12.79
N CYS A 7 8.03 27.90 -12.96
CA CYS A 7 9.23 28.12 -12.14
C CYS A 7 9.84 29.50 -12.40
N VAL A 8 9.78 29.96 -13.66
CA VAL A 8 10.25 31.28 -14.08
C VAL A 8 9.45 32.43 -13.45
N VAL A 9 8.20 32.23 -13.02
CA VAL A 9 7.40 33.29 -12.36
C VAL A 9 7.45 33.19 -10.82
N ALA A 10 7.42 31.97 -10.27
CA ALA A 10 7.39 31.78 -8.81
C ALA A 10 8.71 32.19 -8.13
N VAL A 11 9.86 31.92 -8.77
CA VAL A 11 11.18 32.24 -8.21
C VAL A 11 11.40 33.77 -8.13
N PRO A 12 11.14 34.57 -9.19
CA PRO A 12 11.25 36.01 -9.11
C PRO A 12 10.29 36.65 -8.11
N LEU A 13 9.05 36.14 -7.96
CA LEU A 13 8.12 36.67 -6.95
C LEU A 13 8.64 36.45 -5.52
N ALA A 14 9.23 35.28 -5.23
CA ALA A 14 9.85 35.01 -3.94
C ALA A 14 11.11 35.85 -3.71
N VAL A 15 11.94 36.02 -4.75
CA VAL A 15 13.14 36.87 -4.71
C VAL A 15 12.77 38.34 -4.53
N LEU A 16 11.74 38.84 -5.23
CA LEU A 16 11.23 40.21 -5.11
C LEU A 16 10.61 40.46 -3.73
N ALA A 17 9.90 39.48 -3.16
CA ALA A 17 9.40 39.56 -1.78
C ALA A 17 10.57 39.72 -0.79
N GLY A 18 11.66 38.98 -1.00
CA GLY A 18 12.89 39.10 -0.21
C GLY A 18 13.67 40.40 -0.44
N ALA A 19 13.61 40.96 -1.65
CA ALA A 19 14.31 42.18 -2.05
C ALA A 19 13.59 43.49 -1.66
N THR A 20 12.40 43.41 -1.04
CA THR A 20 11.64 44.58 -0.56
C THR A 20 12.42 45.46 0.44
N GLY A 21 13.46 44.95 1.09
CA GLY A 21 14.33 45.75 1.96
C GLY A 21 15.02 46.93 1.23
N TRP A 22 15.15 46.88 -0.10
CA TRP A 22 15.65 48.01 -0.89
C TRP A 22 14.65 49.18 -0.97
N LEU A 23 13.34 48.91 -0.85
CA LEU A 23 12.31 49.96 -0.82
C LEU A 23 12.47 50.85 0.42
N ARG A 24 12.81 50.29 1.57
CA ARG A 24 13.10 51.03 2.80
C ARG A 24 14.20 52.08 2.57
N HIS A 25 15.29 51.66 1.97
CA HIS A 25 16.44 52.53 1.69
C HIS A 25 16.10 53.70 0.75
N ARG A 26 15.03 53.55 -0.06
CA ARG A 26 14.52 54.57 -0.96
C ARG A 26 13.55 55.53 -0.28
N PHE A 27 12.84 55.09 0.76
CA PHE A 27 11.93 55.93 1.54
C PHE A 27 12.67 56.76 2.61
N ASP A 28 13.84 56.31 3.07
CA ASP A 28 14.68 57.08 4.01
C ASP A 28 15.17 58.43 3.43
N GLY A 29 15.10 58.64 2.12
CA GLY A 29 15.48 59.90 1.46
C GLY A 29 14.34 60.91 1.23
N TYR A 30 13.12 60.62 1.66
CA TYR A 30 11.96 61.50 1.51
C TYR A 30 11.45 61.96 2.87
N ASP A 31 11.34 63.28 3.09
CA ASP A 31 10.72 63.82 4.31
C ASP A 31 9.18 63.68 4.27
N GLY A 32 8.56 63.51 5.45
CA GLY A 32 7.11 63.47 5.63
C GLY A 32 6.53 62.06 5.84
N TRP A 33 5.23 61.89 5.53
CA TRP A 33 4.46 60.69 5.90
C TRP A 33 5.07 59.35 5.43
N LEU A 34 5.76 59.35 4.29
CA LEU A 34 6.44 58.17 3.74
C LEU A 34 7.64 57.74 4.59
N HIS A 35 8.32 58.69 5.23
CA HIS A 35 9.38 58.41 6.21
C HIS A 35 8.78 57.76 7.46
N ASP A 36 7.71 58.38 7.99
CA ASP A 36 7.07 57.96 9.23
C ASP A 36 6.41 56.56 9.14
N HIS A 37 6.10 56.08 7.93
CA HIS A 37 5.39 54.82 7.69
C HIS A 37 6.15 53.82 6.81
N GLY A 38 7.46 54.00 6.61
CA GLY A 38 8.27 53.12 5.75
C GLY A 38 8.17 51.62 6.09
N ASP A 39 8.15 51.28 7.38
CA ASP A 39 8.00 49.90 7.86
C ASP A 39 6.63 49.29 7.49
N LEU A 40 5.57 50.11 7.50
CA LEU A 40 4.20 49.70 7.17
C LEU A 40 4.07 49.44 5.66
N LEU A 41 4.71 50.28 4.84
CA LEU A 41 4.77 50.12 3.38
C LEU A 41 5.60 48.89 2.98
N GLU A 42 6.73 48.64 3.65
CA GLU A 42 7.54 47.44 3.43
C GLU A 42 6.75 46.17 3.80
N ALA A 43 6.07 46.17 4.94
CA ALA A 43 5.23 45.05 5.36
C ALA A 43 4.06 44.82 4.38
N ALA A 44 3.40 45.89 3.93
CA ALA A 44 2.34 45.82 2.94
C ALA A 44 2.86 45.26 1.59
N ALA A 45 4.02 45.72 1.12
CA ALA A 45 4.64 45.21 -0.10
C ALA A 45 5.01 43.72 0.01
N ARG A 46 5.53 43.28 1.15
CA ARG A 46 5.83 41.86 1.43
C ARG A 46 4.56 41.01 1.39
N MET A 47 3.49 41.45 2.04
CA MET A 47 2.21 40.74 2.03
C MET A 47 1.60 40.69 0.63
N LEU A 48 1.68 41.80 -0.12
CA LEU A 48 1.20 41.90 -1.49
C LEU A 48 1.93 40.94 -2.45
N LEU A 49 3.22 40.64 -2.21
CA LEU A 49 4.00 39.70 -3.02
C LEU A 49 3.88 38.25 -2.52
N LEU A 50 3.76 38.04 -1.21
CA LEU A 50 3.66 36.71 -0.60
C LEU A 50 2.33 36.03 -0.93
N LEU A 51 1.21 36.76 -0.84
CA LEU A 51 -0.13 36.22 -1.14
C LEU A 51 -0.26 35.64 -2.55
N PRO A 52 0.12 36.34 -3.64
CA PRO A 52 0.07 35.77 -4.99
C PRO A 52 1.08 34.64 -5.18
N ALA A 53 2.25 34.66 -4.51
CA ALA A 53 3.17 33.53 -4.54
C ALA A 53 2.57 32.27 -3.91
N ILE A 54 1.89 32.40 -2.76
CA ILE A 54 1.16 31.30 -2.11
C ILE A 54 0.00 30.84 -2.99
N ALA A 55 -0.79 31.76 -3.54
CA ALA A 55 -1.92 31.43 -4.42
C ALA A 55 -1.44 30.69 -5.68
N LEU A 56 -0.36 31.15 -6.31
CA LEU A 56 0.29 30.49 -7.45
C LEU A 56 0.78 29.10 -7.07
N ALA A 57 1.48 28.94 -5.93
CA ALA A 57 1.92 27.64 -5.44
C ALA A 57 0.76 26.67 -5.20
N MET A 58 -0.33 27.14 -4.58
CA MET A 58 -1.55 26.33 -4.38
C MET A 58 -2.20 25.96 -5.71
N TRP A 59 -2.27 26.87 -6.69
CA TRP A 59 -2.82 26.59 -8.01
C TRP A 59 -1.99 25.56 -8.78
N ILE A 60 -0.66 25.69 -8.77
CA ILE A 60 0.26 24.71 -9.38
C ILE A 60 0.06 23.33 -8.75
N PHE A 61 0.00 23.28 -7.42
CA PHE A 61 -0.21 22.04 -6.68
C PHE A 61 -1.56 21.40 -7.00
N ALA A 62 -2.64 22.19 -7.04
CA ALA A 62 -3.97 21.72 -7.42
C ALA A 62 -3.98 21.15 -8.84
N ARG A 63 -3.32 21.81 -9.80
CA ARG A 63 -3.26 21.36 -11.19
C ARG A 63 -2.39 20.11 -11.39
N LEU A 64 -1.27 20.02 -10.68
CA LEU A 64 -0.45 18.80 -10.63
C LEU A 64 -1.26 17.64 -10.05
N ARG A 65 -2.00 17.88 -8.97
CA ARG A 65 -2.88 16.88 -8.35
C ARG A 65 -3.95 16.40 -9.33
N GLU A 66 -4.61 17.33 -10.03
CA GLU A 66 -5.64 17.01 -11.02
C GLU A 66 -5.08 16.15 -12.16
N ARG A 67 -3.91 16.52 -12.71
CA ARG A 67 -3.22 15.72 -13.74
C ARG A 67 -2.87 14.32 -13.24
N LEU A 68 -2.27 14.22 -12.06
CA LEU A 68 -1.93 12.94 -11.45
C LEU A 68 -3.16 12.08 -11.14
N SER A 69 -4.33 12.69 -10.92
CA SER A 69 -5.58 11.94 -10.74
C SER A 69 -6.27 11.54 -12.04
N HIS A 70 -6.00 12.22 -13.16
CA HIS A 70 -6.60 11.93 -14.47
C HIS A 70 -5.87 10.84 -15.24
N ASP A 71 -4.62 10.50 -14.88
CA ASP A 71 -3.85 9.40 -15.48
C ASP A 71 -4.33 8.01 -15.05
N THR A 72 -5.60 7.84 -14.62
CA THR A 72 -6.20 6.50 -14.58
C THR A 72 -6.22 5.99 -16.02
N PRO A 73 -5.42 4.96 -16.36
CA PRO A 73 -5.40 4.43 -17.71
C PRO A 73 -6.83 4.04 -18.07
N MET A 74 -7.27 4.46 -19.26
CA MET A 74 -8.57 4.01 -19.75
C MET A 74 -8.57 2.48 -19.69
N PRO A 75 -9.59 1.86 -19.08
CA PRO A 75 -9.63 0.42 -18.96
C PRO A 75 -9.55 -0.16 -20.36
N GLU A 76 -8.53 -0.99 -20.60
CA GLU A 76 -8.35 -1.67 -21.87
C GLU A 76 -9.61 -2.49 -22.15
N GLN A 77 -10.19 -2.32 -23.34
CA GLN A 77 -11.43 -3.02 -23.68
C GLN A 77 -11.17 -4.52 -23.73
N PRO A 78 -12.02 -5.34 -23.09
CA PRO A 78 -11.83 -6.78 -23.08
C PRO A 78 -11.86 -7.36 -24.50
N THR A 79 -10.81 -8.09 -24.89
CA THR A 79 -10.75 -8.77 -26.19
C THR A 79 -11.71 -9.95 -26.19
N GLN A 80 -12.66 -9.93 -27.12
CA GLN A 80 -13.64 -11.00 -27.29
C GLN A 80 -12.99 -12.17 -28.06
N PRO A 81 -13.19 -13.42 -27.62
CA PRO A 81 -12.70 -14.59 -28.35
C PRO A 81 -13.56 -14.83 -29.59
N ASP A 82 -12.92 -15.27 -30.68
CA ASP A 82 -13.60 -15.68 -31.90
C ASP A 82 -14.40 -16.98 -31.71
N VAL A 83 -15.54 -17.09 -32.37
CA VAL A 83 -16.45 -18.23 -32.26
C VAL A 83 -15.80 -19.51 -32.81
N ALA A 84 -15.07 -19.43 -33.92
CA ALA A 84 -14.40 -20.60 -34.49
C ALA A 84 -13.32 -21.14 -33.54
N TRP A 85 -12.59 -20.25 -32.88
CA TRP A 85 -11.62 -20.63 -31.86
C TRP A 85 -12.27 -21.28 -30.63
N LEU A 86 -13.43 -20.78 -30.17
CA LEU A 86 -14.20 -21.41 -29.09
C LEU A 86 -14.71 -22.80 -29.47
N GLN A 87 -15.16 -23.00 -30.71
CA GLN A 87 -15.53 -24.32 -31.23
C GLN A 87 -14.33 -25.28 -31.27
N GLY A 88 -13.15 -24.75 -31.62
CA GLY A 88 -11.88 -25.48 -31.53
C GLY A 88 -11.55 -25.93 -30.09
N LEU A 89 -11.79 -25.07 -29.09
CA LEU A 89 -11.63 -25.43 -27.67
C LEU A 89 -12.60 -26.53 -27.24
N GLN A 90 -13.87 -26.44 -27.64
CA GLN A 90 -14.88 -27.45 -27.34
C GLN A 90 -14.51 -28.81 -27.96
N THR A 91 -13.97 -28.82 -29.18
CA THR A 91 -13.48 -30.04 -29.83
C THR A 91 -12.25 -30.60 -29.11
N SER A 92 -11.27 -29.75 -28.80
CA SER A 92 -10.06 -30.14 -28.06
C SER A 92 -10.38 -30.69 -26.66
N ALA A 93 -11.45 -30.20 -26.04
CA ALA A 93 -11.92 -30.67 -24.74
C ALA A 93 -12.38 -32.13 -24.79
N ILE A 94 -13.04 -32.56 -25.88
CA ILE A 94 -13.47 -33.95 -26.08
C ILE A 94 -12.25 -34.87 -26.20
N GLU A 95 -11.26 -34.46 -27.00
CA GLU A 95 -10.02 -35.23 -27.22
C GLU A 95 -9.21 -35.42 -25.93
N ARG A 96 -9.24 -34.43 -25.04
CA ARG A 96 -8.49 -34.45 -23.78
C ARG A 96 -9.18 -35.25 -22.67
N LEU A 97 -10.46 -35.57 -22.80
CA LEU A 97 -11.20 -36.38 -21.82
C LEU A 97 -10.94 -37.88 -22.00
N THR A 98 -9.66 -38.25 -21.99
CA THR A 98 -9.25 -39.66 -21.89
C THR A 98 -9.57 -40.19 -20.50
N GLU A 99 -9.75 -41.51 -20.39
CA GLU A 99 -10.02 -42.15 -19.09
C GLU A 99 -8.94 -41.83 -18.03
N HIS A 100 -7.68 -41.73 -18.48
CA HIS A 100 -6.53 -41.43 -17.62
C HIS A 100 -6.53 -39.98 -17.10
N ASP A 101 -6.91 -39.01 -17.94
CA ASP A 101 -6.94 -37.60 -17.55
C ASP A 101 -8.21 -37.21 -16.78
N ARG A 102 -9.30 -37.98 -16.91
CA ARG A 102 -10.61 -37.65 -16.32
C ARG A 102 -10.53 -37.38 -14.82
N LYS A 103 -9.82 -38.22 -14.06
CA LYS A 103 -9.66 -38.03 -12.60
C LYS A 103 -8.87 -36.76 -12.27
N ALA A 104 -7.81 -36.48 -13.03
CA ALA A 104 -7.00 -35.28 -12.84
C ALA A 104 -7.78 -34.00 -13.18
N ILE A 105 -8.60 -34.03 -14.23
CA ILE A 105 -9.49 -32.93 -14.63
C ILE A 105 -10.60 -32.73 -13.60
N ALA A 106 -11.20 -33.80 -13.06
CA ALA A 106 -12.18 -33.71 -11.99
C ALA A 106 -11.58 -33.07 -10.71
N LEU A 107 -10.36 -33.45 -10.35
CA LEU A 107 -9.63 -32.83 -9.23
C LEU A 107 -9.33 -31.35 -9.51
N PHE A 108 -8.91 -31.01 -10.72
CA PHE A 108 -8.71 -29.62 -11.14
C PHE A 108 -9.99 -28.80 -10.99
N VAL A 109 -11.13 -29.32 -11.45
CA VAL A 109 -12.44 -28.68 -11.28
C VAL A 109 -12.75 -28.44 -9.81
N GLU A 110 -12.55 -29.43 -8.95
CA GLU A 110 -12.79 -29.28 -7.50
C GLU A 110 -11.87 -28.22 -6.89
N LEU A 111 -10.60 -28.17 -7.29
CA LEU A 111 -9.64 -27.16 -6.84
C LEU A 111 -9.99 -25.74 -7.29
N ILE A 112 -10.73 -25.57 -8.39
CA ILE A 112 -11.26 -24.27 -8.84
C ILE A 112 -12.55 -23.91 -8.10
N VAL A 113 -13.48 -24.85 -7.93
CA VAL A 113 -14.81 -24.61 -7.33
C VAL A 113 -14.74 -24.43 -5.82
N ASP A 114 -13.98 -25.28 -5.13
CA ASP A 114 -13.83 -25.28 -3.68
C ASP A 114 -12.38 -25.58 -3.26
N PRO A 115 -11.46 -24.63 -3.47
CA PRO A 115 -10.04 -24.83 -3.17
C PRO A 115 -9.79 -25.19 -1.69
N ALA A 116 -10.67 -24.77 -0.78
CA ALA A 116 -10.49 -24.93 0.65
C ALA A 116 -10.61 -26.38 1.11
N ARG A 117 -11.40 -27.20 0.41
CA ARG A 117 -11.46 -28.65 0.67
C ARG A 117 -10.11 -29.34 0.51
N SER A 118 -9.31 -28.87 -0.43
CA SER A 118 -8.02 -29.47 -0.74
C SER A 118 -6.84 -28.71 -0.13
N ARG A 119 -6.97 -27.42 0.18
CA ARG A 119 -5.89 -26.59 0.75
C ARG A 119 -5.96 -26.57 2.28
N SER A 120 -5.27 -27.51 2.91
CA SER A 120 -5.17 -27.63 4.37
C SER A 120 -4.54 -26.40 5.06
N ARG A 121 -3.46 -25.86 4.51
CA ARG A 121 -2.71 -24.75 5.11
C ARG A 121 -2.05 -23.89 4.04
N LEU A 122 -2.13 -22.58 4.24
CA LEU A 122 -1.43 -21.60 3.44
C LEU A 122 -0.59 -20.69 4.35
N THR A 123 0.67 -20.48 3.98
CA THR A 123 1.57 -19.53 4.64
C THR A 123 2.05 -18.53 3.61
N GLU A 124 1.83 -17.26 3.90
CA GLU A 124 2.20 -16.13 3.07
C GLU A 124 3.19 -15.26 3.84
N VAL A 125 4.31 -14.94 3.21
CA VAL A 125 5.34 -14.05 3.72
C VAL A 125 5.52 -12.93 2.72
N ILE A 126 5.36 -11.69 3.17
CA ILE A 126 5.60 -10.48 2.39
C ILE A 126 6.80 -9.78 2.97
N ASP A 127 7.78 -9.48 2.12
CA ASP A 127 8.98 -8.75 2.48
C ASP A 127 8.96 -7.32 1.88
N LEU A 128 9.14 -6.31 2.74
CA LEU A 128 9.13 -4.89 2.40
C LEU A 128 10.55 -4.27 2.41
N ASP A 129 11.60 -5.08 2.51
CA ASP A 129 12.99 -4.62 2.64
C ASP A 129 13.50 -3.88 1.40
N HIS A 130 12.97 -4.20 0.23
CA HIS A 130 13.36 -3.60 -1.04
C HIS A 130 12.24 -2.78 -1.67
N ARG A 131 12.58 -2.02 -2.72
CA ARG A 131 11.59 -1.31 -3.57
C ARG A 131 10.60 -2.27 -4.22
N ALA A 132 11.06 -3.49 -4.53
CA ALA A 132 10.21 -4.58 -4.97
C ALA A 132 9.77 -5.37 -3.75
N VAL A 133 8.47 -5.39 -3.49
CA VAL A 133 7.91 -6.21 -2.43
C VAL A 133 7.82 -7.64 -2.93
N THR A 134 8.46 -8.56 -2.22
CA THR A 134 8.46 -9.98 -2.58
C THR A 134 7.40 -10.69 -1.76
N GLN A 135 6.53 -11.45 -2.42
CA GLN A 135 5.54 -12.29 -1.79
C GLN A 135 5.93 -13.75 -2.00
N GLN A 136 6.13 -14.47 -0.91
CA GLN A 136 6.41 -15.90 -0.89
C GLN A 136 5.21 -16.62 -0.30
N VAL A 137 4.70 -17.61 -1.01
CA VAL A 137 3.51 -18.36 -0.61
C VAL A 137 3.82 -19.84 -0.62
N THR A 138 3.51 -20.50 0.49
CA THR A 138 3.59 -21.95 0.64
C THR A 138 2.18 -22.50 0.83
N ILE A 139 1.75 -23.39 -0.07
CA ILE A 139 0.45 -24.04 -0.03
C ILE A 139 0.64 -25.54 0.27
N SER A 140 -0.04 -26.03 1.29
CA SER A 140 -0.12 -27.45 1.65
C SER A 140 -1.46 -28.00 1.20
N PHE A 141 -1.43 -28.87 0.19
CA PHE A 141 -2.60 -29.58 -0.32
C PHE A 141 -2.77 -30.93 0.37
N SER A 142 -4.03 -31.36 0.49
CA SER A 142 -4.44 -32.71 0.90
C SER A 142 -5.25 -33.28 -0.27
N LEU A 143 -4.55 -33.99 -1.15
CA LEU A 143 -5.10 -34.53 -2.39
C LEU A 143 -5.41 -36.02 -2.22
N PRO A 144 -6.44 -36.55 -2.91
CA PRO A 144 -6.66 -38.00 -2.97
C PRO A 144 -5.44 -38.69 -3.61
N THR A 145 -5.10 -39.89 -3.14
CA THR A 145 -4.01 -40.68 -3.73
C THR A 145 -4.35 -41.01 -5.18
N ALA A 146 -3.43 -40.73 -6.12
CA ALA A 146 -3.58 -41.11 -7.52
C ALA A 146 -3.24 -42.61 -7.67
N GLU A 147 -4.18 -43.49 -7.36
CA GLU A 147 -3.97 -44.95 -7.46
C GLU A 147 -3.99 -45.46 -8.92
N ASP A 148 -4.47 -44.65 -9.87
CA ASP A 148 -4.84 -45.09 -11.23
C ASP A 148 -3.85 -44.72 -12.35
N GLY A 149 -2.56 -44.60 -12.06
CA GLY A 149 -1.55 -44.45 -13.12
C GLY A 149 -1.71 -43.22 -14.05
N GLY A 150 -2.46 -42.20 -13.62
CA GLY A 150 -2.55 -40.93 -14.34
C GLY A 150 -1.17 -40.30 -14.51
N GLN A 151 -0.92 -39.64 -15.64
CA GLN A 151 0.42 -39.12 -15.95
C GLN A 151 0.79 -37.90 -15.09
N ALA A 152 -0.18 -37.03 -14.78
CA ALA A 152 0.05 -35.81 -14.02
C ALA A 152 -1.21 -35.31 -13.29
N LEU A 153 -0.99 -34.51 -12.24
CA LEU A 153 -2.02 -33.72 -11.57
C LEU A 153 -1.95 -32.26 -12.00
N TYR A 154 -3.11 -31.65 -12.22
CA TYR A 154 -3.22 -30.24 -12.60
C TYR A 154 -3.69 -29.41 -11.40
N VAL A 155 -2.77 -28.67 -10.78
CA VAL A 155 -3.05 -27.95 -9.53
C VAL A 155 -3.05 -26.43 -9.79
N PRO A 156 -4.18 -25.73 -9.64
CA PRO A 156 -4.20 -24.28 -9.73
C PRO A 156 -3.55 -23.68 -8.47
N VAL A 157 -2.42 -23.01 -8.66
CA VAL A 157 -1.58 -22.51 -7.56
C VAL A 157 -1.92 -21.05 -7.25
N LEU A 158 -2.09 -20.23 -8.28
CA LEU A 158 -2.40 -18.81 -8.20
C LEU A 158 -3.54 -18.48 -9.18
N GLN A 159 -4.41 -17.54 -8.82
CA GLN A 159 -5.52 -17.08 -9.67
C GLN A 159 -5.47 -15.54 -9.76
N PRO A 160 -4.50 -14.95 -10.50
CA PRO A 160 -4.49 -13.51 -10.77
C PRO A 160 -5.77 -13.06 -11.46
N MET A 161 -6.19 -11.82 -11.21
CA MET A 161 -7.32 -11.24 -11.94
C MET A 161 -6.97 -11.10 -13.42
N LYS A 162 -7.96 -11.21 -14.31
CA LYS A 162 -7.70 -11.00 -15.74
C LYS A 162 -7.21 -9.57 -16.01
N GLY A 163 -6.06 -9.47 -16.68
CA GLY A 163 -5.36 -8.20 -16.92
C GLY A 163 -4.34 -7.82 -15.83
N GLU A 164 -4.26 -8.57 -14.72
CA GLU A 164 -3.19 -8.42 -13.74
C GLU A 164 -1.90 -9.05 -14.30
N LEU A 165 -0.80 -8.29 -14.26
CA LEU A 165 0.53 -8.80 -14.57
C LEU A 165 1.14 -9.45 -13.32
N VAL A 166 1.78 -10.59 -13.51
CA VAL A 166 2.47 -11.33 -12.44
C VAL A 166 3.96 -11.31 -12.73
N ASP A 167 4.70 -10.46 -12.02
CA ASP A 167 6.13 -10.27 -12.23
C ASP A 167 6.99 -11.18 -11.34
N ASN A 168 8.11 -11.65 -11.88
CA ASN A 168 9.09 -12.52 -11.21
C ASN A 168 8.44 -13.75 -10.55
N PHE A 169 7.50 -14.38 -11.25
CA PHE A 169 6.83 -15.59 -10.76
C PHE A 169 7.76 -16.80 -10.83
N HIS A 170 8.01 -17.43 -9.69
CA HIS A 170 8.76 -18.67 -9.59
C HIS A 170 7.94 -19.69 -8.84
N LEU A 171 7.81 -20.90 -9.40
CA LEU A 171 7.03 -21.98 -8.81
C LEU A 171 7.95 -23.15 -8.48
N ARG A 172 7.89 -23.65 -7.25
CA ARG A 172 8.78 -24.69 -6.73
C ARG A 172 8.04 -25.79 -5.97
N SER A 173 8.61 -26.98 -6.02
CA SER A 173 8.20 -28.15 -5.24
C SER A 173 8.63 -28.01 -3.76
N ALA A 174 8.26 -28.99 -2.94
CA ALA A 174 8.72 -29.08 -1.56
C ALA A 174 10.26 -29.21 -1.45
N ALA A 175 10.87 -29.91 -2.41
CA ALA A 175 12.31 -30.13 -2.51
C ALA A 175 13.06 -28.89 -3.03
N GLY A 176 12.34 -27.91 -3.60
CA GLY A 176 12.91 -26.67 -4.13
C GLY A 176 13.09 -26.68 -5.65
N ASP A 177 12.79 -27.80 -6.30
CA ASP A 177 12.84 -27.94 -7.76
C ASP A 177 11.78 -27.07 -8.44
N SER A 178 12.09 -26.53 -9.61
CA SER A 178 11.12 -25.75 -10.39
C SER A 178 10.02 -26.66 -10.93
N LEU A 179 8.76 -26.28 -10.74
CA LEU A 179 7.61 -26.99 -11.32
C LEU A 179 7.22 -26.37 -12.66
N THR A 180 6.80 -27.22 -13.60
CA THR A 180 6.30 -26.76 -14.91
C THR A 180 4.93 -26.12 -14.76
N THR A 181 4.75 -24.95 -15.36
CA THR A 181 3.46 -24.26 -15.45
C THR A 181 2.88 -24.39 -16.85
N MET A 182 1.57 -24.57 -16.94
CA MET A 182 0.87 -24.56 -18.23
C MET A 182 0.89 -23.15 -18.83
N SER A 183 1.05 -23.06 -20.15
CA SER A 183 0.83 -21.82 -20.90
C SER A 183 -0.64 -21.38 -20.82
N TYR A 184 -0.93 -20.15 -21.27
CA TYR A 184 -2.30 -19.65 -21.35
C TYR A 184 -3.22 -20.56 -22.18
N GLU A 185 -2.75 -21.01 -23.35
CA GLU A 185 -3.53 -21.83 -24.27
C GLU A 185 -3.82 -23.22 -23.71
N GLU A 186 -2.82 -23.84 -23.06
CA GLU A 186 -2.98 -25.12 -22.39
C GLU A 186 -3.95 -24.99 -21.20
N SER A 187 -3.82 -23.91 -20.41
CA SER A 187 -4.68 -23.67 -19.26
C SER A 187 -6.14 -23.48 -19.66
N ILE A 188 -6.40 -22.79 -20.78
CA ILE A 188 -7.78 -22.60 -21.25
C ILE A 188 -8.37 -23.87 -21.90
N ARG A 189 -7.54 -24.68 -22.57
CA ARG A 189 -7.96 -26.02 -23.03
C ARG A 189 -8.31 -26.93 -21.86
N LEU A 190 -7.51 -26.92 -20.80
CA LEU A 190 -7.81 -27.67 -19.58
C LEU A 190 -9.09 -27.14 -18.89
N ALA A 191 -9.26 -25.82 -18.83
CA ALA A 191 -10.48 -25.20 -18.32
C ALA A 191 -11.73 -25.62 -19.13
N SER A 192 -11.59 -25.69 -20.45
CA SER A 192 -12.64 -26.17 -21.35
C SER A 192 -12.97 -27.64 -21.12
N ALA A 193 -11.94 -28.49 -20.98
CA ALA A 193 -12.12 -29.91 -20.65
C ALA A 193 -12.81 -30.10 -19.29
N GLY A 194 -12.48 -29.27 -18.29
CA GLY A 194 -13.15 -29.27 -16.99
C GLY A 194 -14.63 -28.85 -17.07
N LEU A 195 -14.95 -27.85 -17.90
CA LEU A 195 -16.35 -27.47 -18.13
C LEU A 195 -17.13 -28.58 -18.83
N ARG A 196 -16.53 -29.18 -19.88
CA ARG A 196 -17.12 -30.30 -20.60
C ARG A 196 -17.40 -31.48 -19.66
N LEU A 197 -16.41 -31.87 -18.86
CA LEU A 197 -16.55 -32.94 -17.88
C LEU A 197 -17.70 -32.67 -16.90
N LEU A 198 -17.76 -31.46 -16.35
CA LEU A 198 -18.86 -31.07 -15.45
C LEU A 198 -20.23 -31.25 -16.10
N LEU A 199 -20.41 -30.74 -17.32
CA LEU A 199 -21.68 -30.85 -18.02
C LEU A 199 -22.01 -32.30 -18.35
N THR A 200 -21.05 -33.07 -18.86
CA THR A 200 -21.25 -34.49 -19.14
C THR A 200 -21.65 -35.26 -17.89
N GLU A 201 -20.99 -35.06 -16.75
CA GLU A 201 -21.32 -35.78 -15.51
C GLU A 201 -22.72 -35.43 -14.98
N ILE A 202 -23.14 -34.19 -15.15
CA ILE A 202 -24.49 -33.74 -14.75
C ILE A 202 -25.57 -34.35 -15.65
N PHE A 203 -25.32 -34.45 -16.97
CA PHE A 203 -26.34 -34.82 -17.96
C PHE A 203 -26.31 -36.29 -18.41
N ALA A 204 -25.20 -37.03 -18.22
CA ALA A 204 -25.10 -38.44 -18.62
C ALA A 204 -25.88 -39.38 -17.68
N GLY A 205 -26.22 -38.96 -16.47
CA GLY A 205 -26.85 -39.79 -15.45
C GLY A 205 -25.92 -40.91 -14.91
N PRO A 206 -26.31 -41.58 -13.81
CA PRO A 206 -25.45 -42.56 -13.13
C PRO A 206 -25.23 -43.87 -13.92
N GLU A 207 -26.11 -44.21 -14.87
CA GLU A 207 -26.06 -45.50 -15.58
C GLU A 207 -25.33 -45.46 -16.94
N THR A 208 -24.99 -44.26 -17.46
CA THR A 208 -24.47 -44.10 -18.82
C THR A 208 -22.96 -43.81 -18.84
N SER A 209 -22.16 -44.73 -18.31
CA SER A 209 -20.70 -44.59 -18.32
C SER A 209 -20.06 -44.76 -19.72
N ALA A 210 -20.79 -45.31 -20.70
CA ALA A 210 -20.23 -45.68 -22.00
C ALA A 210 -20.21 -44.58 -23.08
N ASN A 211 -21.05 -43.53 -23.00
CA ASN A 211 -21.16 -42.49 -24.04
C ASN A 211 -20.98 -41.07 -23.48
N LEU A 212 -19.86 -40.82 -22.78
CA LEU A 212 -19.52 -39.53 -22.17
C LEU A 212 -19.21 -38.40 -23.18
N THR A 213 -19.24 -38.67 -24.48
CA THR A 213 -18.81 -37.74 -25.53
C THR A 213 -19.94 -36.90 -26.12
N THR A 214 -21.21 -37.29 -25.98
CA THR A 214 -22.34 -36.60 -26.64
C THR A 214 -23.18 -35.80 -25.65
N LEU A 215 -23.14 -34.47 -25.76
CA LEU A 215 -24.09 -33.57 -25.11
C LEU A 215 -25.23 -33.23 -26.06
N ASP A 216 -26.43 -33.00 -25.53
CA ASP A 216 -27.55 -32.43 -26.30
C ASP A 216 -27.17 -31.08 -26.91
N GLU A 217 -27.79 -30.74 -28.04
CA GLU A 217 -27.46 -29.52 -28.79
C GLU A 217 -27.66 -28.26 -27.94
N THR A 218 -28.68 -28.24 -27.08
CA THR A 218 -28.93 -27.10 -26.19
C THR A 218 -27.83 -26.92 -25.15
N VAL A 219 -27.35 -28.03 -24.57
CA VAL A 219 -26.26 -28.03 -23.59
C VAL A 219 -24.94 -27.69 -24.28
N ARG A 220 -24.71 -28.18 -25.49
CA ARG A 220 -23.53 -27.88 -26.32
C ARG A 220 -23.45 -26.40 -26.69
N ALA A 221 -24.57 -25.79 -27.06
CA ALA A 221 -24.65 -24.36 -27.34
C ALA A 221 -24.41 -23.52 -26.07
N ALA A 222 -24.92 -23.97 -24.93
CA ALA A 222 -24.70 -23.30 -23.66
C ALA A 222 -23.25 -23.44 -23.16
N GLU A 223 -22.61 -24.59 -23.35
CA GLU A 223 -21.18 -24.80 -23.12
C GLU A 223 -20.35 -23.75 -23.88
N LEU A 224 -20.62 -23.57 -25.18
CA LEU A 224 -19.92 -22.58 -26.01
C LEU A 224 -20.10 -21.15 -25.47
N ALA A 225 -21.30 -20.79 -25.01
CA ALA A 225 -21.59 -19.49 -24.42
C ALA A 225 -20.89 -19.29 -23.05
N LEU A 226 -20.78 -20.33 -22.23
CA LEU A 226 -20.02 -20.31 -20.97
C LEU A 226 -18.51 -20.22 -21.24
N LEU A 227 -17.99 -20.94 -22.24
CA LEU A 227 -16.60 -20.85 -22.67
C LEU A 227 -16.25 -19.46 -23.14
N HIS A 228 -17.16 -18.78 -23.83
CA HIS A 228 -16.97 -17.38 -24.19
C HIS A 228 -16.69 -16.52 -22.95
N ILE A 229 -17.48 -16.64 -21.88
CA ILE A 229 -17.26 -15.92 -20.60
C ILE A 229 -15.90 -16.26 -20.00
N VAL A 230 -15.52 -17.53 -19.98
CA VAL A 230 -14.24 -18.01 -19.46
C VAL A 230 -13.06 -17.47 -20.29
N ALA A 231 -13.23 -17.33 -21.60
CA ALA A 231 -12.13 -17.02 -22.51
C ALA A 231 -11.96 -15.56 -22.91
N VAL A 232 -12.89 -14.67 -22.54
CA VAL A 232 -12.68 -13.22 -22.68
C VAL A 232 -11.38 -12.82 -22.01
N ARG A 233 -10.59 -12.00 -22.73
CA ARG A 233 -9.32 -11.44 -22.25
C ARG A 233 -9.50 -10.03 -21.70
N GLY A 234 -8.91 -9.78 -20.54
CA GLY A 234 -9.01 -8.51 -19.83
C GLY A 234 -10.07 -8.49 -18.71
N PRO A 235 -10.11 -7.40 -17.93
CA PRO A 235 -10.98 -7.29 -16.77
C PRO A 235 -12.43 -7.11 -17.18
N ILE A 236 -13.32 -7.94 -16.63
CA ILE A 236 -14.78 -7.83 -16.82
C ILE A 236 -15.41 -7.54 -15.46
N SER A 237 -16.44 -6.71 -15.44
CA SER A 237 -17.20 -6.48 -14.21
C SER A 237 -17.85 -7.79 -13.76
N SER A 238 -17.70 -8.12 -12.48
CA SER A 238 -18.29 -9.33 -11.91
C SER A 238 -19.82 -9.35 -12.03
N HIS A 239 -20.46 -8.17 -11.97
CA HIS A 239 -21.90 -8.02 -12.14
C HIS A 239 -22.37 -8.39 -13.56
N LEU A 240 -21.71 -7.86 -14.59
CA LEU A 240 -22.06 -8.18 -15.98
C LEU A 240 -21.85 -9.66 -16.27
N THR A 241 -20.77 -10.23 -15.73
CA THR A 241 -20.49 -11.67 -15.83
C THR A 241 -21.60 -12.49 -15.20
N GLU A 242 -22.00 -12.17 -13.97
CA GLU A 242 -23.07 -12.89 -13.27
C GLU A 242 -24.40 -12.79 -14.03
N GLN A 243 -24.75 -11.61 -14.56
CA GLN A 243 -25.96 -11.41 -15.35
C GLN A 243 -25.95 -12.25 -16.64
N ARG A 244 -24.85 -12.24 -17.40
CA ARG A 244 -24.71 -13.06 -18.63
C ARG A 244 -24.80 -14.55 -18.30
N MET A 245 -24.11 -14.98 -17.25
CA MET A 245 -24.10 -16.36 -16.79
C MET A 245 -25.49 -16.82 -16.34
N ALA A 246 -26.24 -15.99 -15.61
CA ALA A 246 -27.60 -16.30 -15.18
C ALA A 246 -28.53 -16.59 -16.38
N VAL A 247 -28.50 -15.74 -17.41
CA VAL A 247 -29.28 -15.92 -18.64
C VAL A 247 -28.92 -17.22 -19.37
N ILE A 248 -27.64 -17.59 -19.42
CA ILE A 248 -27.21 -18.85 -20.06
C ILE A 248 -27.68 -20.05 -19.23
N LEU A 249 -27.50 -20.02 -17.91
CA LEU A 249 -27.86 -21.12 -17.03
C LEU A 249 -29.38 -21.34 -16.93
N GLU A 250 -30.20 -20.32 -17.16
CA GLU A 250 -31.67 -20.45 -17.23
C GLU A 250 -32.15 -21.22 -18.47
N LYS A 251 -31.37 -21.24 -19.55
CA LYS A 251 -31.72 -21.96 -20.79
C LYS A 251 -31.47 -23.46 -20.71
N ILE A 252 -30.72 -23.92 -19.71
CA ILE A 252 -30.37 -25.32 -19.52
C ILE A 252 -31.24 -25.89 -18.39
N LYS A 253 -31.88 -27.04 -18.62
CA LYS A 253 -32.65 -27.75 -17.59
C LYS A 253 -31.72 -28.61 -16.73
N PHE A 254 -31.13 -28.03 -15.70
CA PHE A 254 -30.30 -28.78 -14.74
C PHE A 254 -31.14 -29.81 -13.95
N PRO A 255 -30.58 -30.98 -13.60
CA PRO A 255 -31.27 -31.96 -12.75
C PRO A 255 -31.59 -31.43 -11.35
N ASP A 256 -30.72 -30.58 -10.81
CA ASP A 256 -30.80 -30.03 -9.46
C ASP A 256 -30.05 -28.69 -9.32
N ASP A 257 -30.37 -27.92 -8.29
CA ASP A 257 -29.76 -26.61 -8.03
C ASP A 257 -28.27 -26.70 -7.65
N GLN A 258 -27.81 -27.81 -7.06
CA GLN A 258 -26.40 -27.99 -6.68
C GLN A 258 -25.53 -28.16 -7.93
N SER A 259 -26.00 -28.91 -8.93
CA SER A 259 -25.38 -29.06 -10.24
C SER A 259 -25.27 -27.71 -10.96
N ARG A 260 -26.37 -26.92 -10.97
CA ARG A 260 -26.36 -25.55 -11.51
C ARG A 260 -25.35 -24.66 -10.79
N GLU A 261 -25.34 -24.70 -9.47
CA GLU A 261 -24.43 -23.92 -8.63
C GLU A 261 -22.96 -24.31 -8.83
N ARG A 262 -22.67 -25.59 -9.05
CA ARG A 262 -21.31 -26.09 -9.32
C ARG A 262 -20.75 -25.52 -10.63
N VAL A 263 -21.54 -25.56 -11.71
CA VAL A 263 -21.17 -24.93 -12.99
C VAL A 263 -21.00 -23.42 -12.82
N ARG A 264 -21.94 -22.77 -12.12
CA ARG A 264 -21.89 -21.32 -11.84
C ARG A 264 -20.59 -20.93 -11.12
N LYS A 265 -20.23 -21.65 -10.05
CA LYS A 265 -18.97 -21.39 -9.30
C LYS A 265 -17.74 -21.58 -10.16
N TYR A 266 -17.70 -22.65 -10.96
CA TYR A 266 -16.56 -22.93 -11.84
C TYR A 266 -16.36 -21.81 -12.88
N VAL A 267 -17.44 -21.44 -13.59
CA VAL A 267 -17.39 -20.36 -14.59
C VAL A 267 -17.12 -19.01 -13.94
N ALA A 268 -17.70 -18.69 -12.79
CA ALA A 268 -17.47 -17.44 -12.08
C ALA A 268 -16.01 -17.27 -11.59
N ALA A 269 -15.37 -18.36 -11.16
CA ALA A 269 -13.97 -18.32 -10.76
C ALA A 269 -13.06 -18.00 -11.98
N LEU A 270 -13.30 -18.68 -13.09
CA LEU A 270 -12.48 -18.55 -14.31
C LEU A 270 -12.82 -17.31 -15.17
N SER A 271 -13.99 -16.71 -14.97
CA SER A 271 -14.38 -15.50 -15.71
C SER A 271 -13.63 -14.27 -15.22
N SER A 272 -13.28 -14.24 -13.93
CA SER A 272 -12.62 -13.11 -13.27
C SER A 272 -11.11 -13.29 -13.12
N SER A 273 -10.60 -14.52 -13.26
CA SER A 273 -9.20 -14.85 -13.01
C SER A 273 -8.60 -15.79 -14.06
N TYR A 274 -7.28 -15.77 -14.19
CA TYR A 274 -6.52 -16.75 -14.98
C TYR A 274 -5.75 -17.68 -14.06
N PRO A 275 -6.17 -18.94 -13.86
CA PRO A 275 -5.42 -19.85 -13.00
C PRO A 275 -4.04 -20.13 -13.61
N ILE A 276 -2.99 -19.92 -12.83
CA ILE A 276 -1.66 -20.47 -13.11
C ILE A 276 -1.64 -21.90 -12.57
N ILE A 277 -1.49 -22.85 -13.49
CA ILE A 277 -1.65 -24.27 -13.22
C ILE A 277 -0.29 -24.95 -13.22
N ALA A 278 0.03 -25.61 -12.12
CA ALA A 278 1.19 -26.49 -12.01
C ALA A 278 0.86 -27.87 -12.57
N VAL A 279 1.77 -28.42 -13.37
CA VAL A 279 1.71 -29.82 -13.81
C VAL A 279 2.63 -30.62 -12.90
N ILE A 280 2.04 -31.52 -12.12
CA ILE A 280 2.77 -32.29 -11.11
C ILE A 280 2.81 -33.75 -11.55
N PRO A 281 4.01 -34.31 -11.80
CA PRO A 281 4.13 -35.73 -12.13
C PRO A 281 3.48 -36.60 -11.05
N ALA A 282 2.78 -37.65 -11.45
CA ALA A 282 2.12 -38.54 -10.48
C ALA A 282 3.12 -39.22 -9.52
N THR A 283 4.38 -39.38 -9.94
CA THR A 283 5.49 -39.87 -9.10
C THR A 283 5.75 -38.99 -7.89
N ASP A 284 5.50 -37.68 -8.00
CA ASP A 284 5.73 -36.72 -6.92
C ASP A 284 4.49 -36.60 -6.01
N ALA A 285 3.34 -37.12 -6.47
CA ALA A 285 2.06 -37.10 -5.79
C ALA A 285 1.80 -38.34 -4.91
N ILE A 286 2.80 -39.21 -4.69
CA ILE A 286 2.68 -40.42 -3.86
C ILE A 286 2.28 -40.07 -2.42
N SER A 287 2.74 -38.93 -1.92
CA SER A 287 2.28 -38.38 -0.65
C SER A 287 0.93 -37.71 -0.82
N ARG A 288 -0.10 -38.17 -0.06
CA ARG A 288 -1.40 -37.48 0.09
C ARG A 288 -1.27 -35.99 0.44
N ARG A 289 -0.11 -35.58 0.95
CA ARG A 289 0.24 -34.21 1.24
C ARG A 289 1.24 -33.70 0.23
N LEU A 290 0.81 -32.72 -0.55
CA LEU A 290 1.63 -32.01 -1.53
C LEU A 290 1.93 -30.60 -1.02
N LEU A 291 3.19 -30.17 -1.10
CA LEU A 291 3.59 -28.82 -0.72
C LEU A 291 4.18 -28.10 -1.93
N ILE A 292 3.55 -26.98 -2.29
CA ILE A 292 3.96 -26.11 -3.38
C ILE A 292 4.37 -24.77 -2.80
N LYS A 293 5.47 -24.21 -3.32
CA LYS A 293 5.93 -22.86 -2.98
C LYS A 293 5.94 -22.00 -4.23
N TYR A 294 5.53 -20.75 -4.13
CA TYR A 294 5.79 -19.79 -5.18
C TYR A 294 6.25 -18.44 -4.63
N ASP A 295 7.04 -17.75 -5.44
CA ASP A 295 7.55 -16.41 -5.17
C ASP A 295 7.05 -15.50 -6.30
N ARG A 296 6.65 -14.27 -5.98
CA ARG A 296 6.35 -13.24 -6.98
C ARG A 296 6.63 -11.85 -6.45
N THR A 297 6.74 -10.88 -7.35
CA THR A 297 6.66 -9.47 -6.98
C THR A 297 5.20 -9.10 -6.74
N PHE A 298 4.91 -8.55 -5.57
CA PHE A 298 3.58 -8.13 -5.19
C PHE A 298 3.59 -6.62 -4.98
N ILE A 299 2.74 -5.86 -5.65
CA ILE A 299 2.67 -4.41 -5.41
C ILE A 299 1.55 -4.18 -4.39
N PRO A 300 1.85 -4.00 -3.10
CA PRO A 300 0.81 -3.74 -2.13
C PRO A 300 0.14 -2.41 -2.48
N SER A 301 -1.18 -2.35 -2.29
CA SER A 301 -1.85 -1.07 -2.30
C SER A 301 -1.29 -0.22 -1.16
N SER A 302 -0.51 0.79 -1.51
CA SER A 302 0.02 1.73 -0.53
C SER A 302 -1.04 2.77 -0.20
N PHE A 303 -1.29 2.98 1.09
CA PHE A 303 -2.23 4.01 1.51
C PHE A 303 -1.54 5.38 1.52
N THR A 304 -1.54 6.03 0.36
CA THR A 304 -1.22 7.47 0.23
C THR A 304 -2.49 8.34 0.27
N LYS A 305 -3.63 7.79 0.71
CA LYS A 305 -4.89 8.54 0.77
C LYS A 305 -4.81 9.70 1.76
N GLY A 306 -5.26 10.88 1.31
CA GLY A 306 -5.34 12.10 2.10
C GLY A 306 -4.10 13.00 2.04
N TRP A 307 -4.23 14.20 2.60
CA TRP A 307 -3.20 15.25 2.56
C TRP A 307 -1.85 14.82 3.13
N LYS A 308 -1.84 13.98 4.18
CA LYS A 308 -0.60 13.45 4.76
C LYS A 308 0.15 12.56 3.77
N GLY A 309 -0.55 11.72 2.99
CA GLY A 309 0.07 10.85 2.00
C GLY A 309 0.66 11.67 0.84
N LEU A 310 -0.08 12.67 0.37
CA LEU A 310 0.41 13.62 -0.64
C LEU A 310 1.63 14.40 -0.17
N LEU A 311 1.63 14.90 1.08
CA LEU A 311 2.77 15.62 1.63
C LEU A 311 4.00 14.71 1.77
N ARG A 312 3.81 13.43 2.13
CA ARG A 312 4.91 12.45 2.11
C ARG A 312 5.46 12.28 0.71
N LEU A 313 4.59 12.05 -0.28
CA LEU A 313 4.99 11.87 -1.67
C LEU A 313 5.73 13.11 -2.21
N GLY A 314 5.19 14.31 -1.98
CA GLY A 314 5.82 15.58 -2.39
C GLY A 314 7.17 15.84 -1.74
N LEU A 315 7.40 15.30 -0.54
CA LEU A 315 8.70 15.37 0.14
C LEU A 315 9.63 14.20 -0.18
N GLY A 316 9.25 13.32 -1.12
CA GLY A 316 10.01 12.13 -1.52
C GLY A 316 10.09 11.04 -0.46
N LEU A 317 9.08 10.95 0.42
CA LEU A 317 8.98 9.93 1.45
C LEU A 317 8.04 8.80 1.01
N ASN A 318 8.51 7.56 1.15
CA ASN A 318 7.69 6.37 0.88
C ASN A 318 6.50 6.27 1.89
N PRO A 319 5.42 5.54 1.58
CA PRO A 319 4.28 5.36 2.49
C PRO A 319 4.71 4.82 3.87
N ASP A 320 3.98 5.15 4.94
CA ASP A 320 4.21 4.60 6.29
C ASP A 320 3.28 3.43 6.65
N GLN A 321 2.42 3.04 5.70
CA GLN A 321 1.41 2.01 5.86
C GLN A 321 1.29 1.18 4.59
N VAL A 322 1.06 -0.12 4.79
CA VAL A 322 0.89 -1.12 3.73
C VAL A 322 -0.44 -1.81 3.96
N ALA A 323 -1.24 -1.95 2.90
CA ALA A 323 -2.42 -2.79 2.91
C ALA A 323 -2.13 -4.08 2.16
N VAL A 324 -2.40 -5.21 2.81
CA VAL A 324 -2.25 -6.54 2.23
C VAL A 324 -3.63 -7.20 2.18
N PRO A 325 -4.17 -7.53 1.00
CA PRO A 325 -5.39 -8.31 0.90
C PRO A 325 -5.18 -9.71 1.48
N VAL A 326 -6.14 -10.22 2.25
CA VAL A 326 -6.06 -11.57 2.85
C VAL A 326 -7.00 -12.56 2.15
N GLU A 327 -7.16 -12.41 0.83
CA GLU A 327 -8.07 -13.23 0.02
C GLU A 327 -7.68 -14.71 0.03
N LEU A 328 -6.39 -15.01 0.15
CA LEU A 328 -5.89 -16.37 0.29
C LEU A 328 -6.42 -17.10 1.52
N ALA A 329 -6.84 -16.38 2.57
CA ALA A 329 -7.50 -16.95 3.74
C ALA A 329 -8.86 -17.58 3.43
N LEU A 330 -9.49 -17.19 2.32
CA LEU A 330 -10.77 -17.73 1.85
C LEU A 330 -10.59 -19.00 1.01
N THR A 331 -9.35 -19.38 0.69
CA THR A 331 -9.06 -20.53 -0.16
C THR A 331 -8.45 -21.70 0.61
N ALA A 332 -8.24 -21.58 1.91
CA ALA A 332 -7.60 -22.61 2.73
C ALA A 332 -8.28 -22.74 4.10
N ASP A 333 -8.18 -23.93 4.70
CA ASP A 333 -8.70 -24.19 6.04
C ASP A 333 -7.95 -23.37 7.12
N SER A 334 -6.65 -23.17 6.92
CA SER A 334 -5.80 -22.35 7.79
C SER A 334 -4.86 -21.47 6.99
N TYR A 335 -4.70 -20.22 7.43
CA TYR A 335 -3.93 -19.19 6.74
C TYR A 335 -3.05 -18.42 7.72
N HIS A 336 -1.78 -18.26 7.36
CA HIS A 336 -0.82 -17.44 8.09
C HIS A 336 -0.24 -16.38 7.18
N LEU A 337 -0.39 -15.11 7.54
CA LEU A 337 0.24 -13.99 6.85
C LEU A 337 1.31 -13.37 7.74
N ARG A 338 2.54 -13.29 7.25
CA ARG A 338 3.62 -12.55 7.88
C ARG A 338 4.07 -11.43 6.96
N VAL A 339 4.07 -10.19 7.45
CA VAL A 339 4.58 -9.02 6.72
C VAL A 339 5.82 -8.52 7.43
N ASN A 340 6.99 -8.73 6.83
CA ASN A 340 8.27 -8.25 7.33
C ASN A 340 8.51 -6.82 6.82
N ALA A 341 8.88 -5.93 7.73
CA ALA A 341 9.41 -4.61 7.40
C ALA A 341 10.92 -4.58 7.65
N PRO A 342 11.61 -3.56 7.09
CA PRO A 342 13.03 -3.36 7.32
C PRO A 342 13.40 -3.41 8.79
N SER A 343 14.59 -3.94 9.08
CA SER A 343 15.12 -4.10 10.44
C SER A 343 15.15 -2.81 11.26
N ASN A 344 15.24 -1.65 10.58
CA ASN A 344 15.20 -0.33 11.22
C ASN A 344 13.76 0.18 11.49
N LYS A 345 12.72 -0.63 11.27
CA LYS A 345 11.32 -0.30 11.54
C LYS A 345 10.71 -1.24 12.59
N TYR A 346 9.65 -0.76 13.23
CA TYR A 346 8.82 -1.52 14.14
C TYR A 346 7.33 -1.33 13.84
N VAL A 347 6.51 -2.30 14.22
CA VAL A 347 5.05 -2.25 14.05
C VAL A 347 4.44 -1.25 15.02
N LEU A 348 3.89 -0.15 14.47
CA LEU A 348 3.11 0.82 15.23
C LEU A 348 1.63 0.44 15.27
N LYS A 349 1.07 0.05 14.12
CA LYS A 349 -0.36 -0.23 13.92
C LYS A 349 -0.52 -1.51 13.13
N GLN A 350 -1.53 -2.29 13.46
CA GLN A 350 -1.91 -3.48 12.70
C GLN A 350 -3.39 -3.73 12.97
N TYR A 351 -4.20 -3.82 11.92
CA TYR A 351 -5.62 -4.11 12.04
C TYR A 351 -6.08 -4.87 10.80
N LEU A 352 -7.03 -5.78 10.99
CA LEU A 352 -7.76 -6.39 9.89
C LEU A 352 -9.01 -5.54 9.65
N GLN A 353 -9.32 -5.19 8.40
CA GLN A 353 -10.45 -4.31 8.06
C GLN A 353 -11.02 -4.65 6.68
N CYS A 354 -12.22 -4.16 6.38
CA CYS A 354 -12.77 -4.20 5.03
C CYS A 354 -12.06 -3.19 4.12
N ARG A 355 -11.82 -3.57 2.86
CA ARG A 355 -11.19 -2.73 1.83
C ARG A 355 -12.05 -1.53 1.45
N HIS A 356 -13.37 -1.71 1.45
CA HIS A 356 -14.36 -0.74 0.97
C HIS A 356 -14.78 0.23 2.08
N CYS A 357 -15.47 -0.22 3.14
CA CYS A 357 -15.94 0.67 4.21
C CYS A 357 -14.92 0.95 5.33
N ARG A 358 -13.79 0.23 5.38
CA ARG A 358 -12.74 0.35 6.43
C ARG A 358 -13.21 0.03 7.86
N LEU A 359 -14.37 -0.61 8.02
CA LEU A 359 -14.77 -1.15 9.30
C LEU A 359 -13.73 -2.19 9.74
N LEU A 360 -13.38 -2.19 11.04
CA LEU A 360 -12.42 -3.15 11.60
C LEU A 360 -13.07 -4.52 11.73
N ALA A 361 -12.36 -5.55 11.28
CA ALA A 361 -12.78 -6.93 11.41
C ALA A 361 -12.88 -7.31 12.89
N THR A 362 -14.06 -7.77 13.32
CA THR A 362 -14.28 -8.33 14.65
C THR A 362 -14.64 -9.80 14.53
N ARG A 363 -14.68 -10.54 15.65
CA ARG A 363 -15.19 -11.92 15.66
C ARG A 363 -16.68 -12.01 15.30
N GLN A 364 -17.40 -10.89 15.34
CA GLN A 364 -18.84 -10.83 15.08
C GLN A 364 -19.15 -10.59 13.60
N TRP A 365 -18.12 -10.46 12.77
CA TRP A 365 -18.29 -10.24 11.34
C TRP A 365 -18.91 -11.47 10.69
N ARG A 366 -19.93 -11.23 9.88
CA ARG A 366 -20.54 -12.22 8.99
C ARG A 366 -20.51 -11.72 7.57
N GLY A 367 -20.35 -12.62 6.60
CA GLY A 367 -20.43 -12.23 5.20
C GLY A 367 -21.89 -12.11 4.77
N LYS A 368 -22.24 -10.97 4.18
CA LYS A 368 -23.59 -10.66 3.70
C LYS A 368 -23.63 -10.79 2.18
N ALA A 369 -24.78 -11.18 1.62
CA ALA A 369 -24.97 -11.06 0.18
C ALA A 369 -24.93 -9.56 -0.21
N PRO A 370 -24.41 -9.19 -1.38
CA PRO A 370 -24.47 -7.81 -1.83
C PRO A 370 -25.94 -7.40 -1.99
N GLU A 371 -26.40 -6.50 -1.13
CA GLU A 371 -27.73 -5.87 -1.24
C GLU A 371 -27.58 -4.46 -1.81
N ASN A 372 -28.44 -4.11 -2.79
CA ASN A 372 -28.68 -2.75 -3.26
C ASN A 372 -27.43 -1.87 -3.48
N GLY A 373 -26.46 -2.38 -4.24
CA GLY A 373 -25.28 -1.60 -4.65
C GLY A 373 -24.27 -1.32 -3.53
N SER A 374 -24.44 -1.88 -2.33
CA SER A 374 -23.39 -1.83 -1.31
C SER A 374 -22.19 -2.68 -1.76
N GLU A 375 -21.02 -2.06 -1.89
CA GLU A 375 -19.78 -2.76 -2.24
C GLU A 375 -19.29 -3.67 -1.10
N CYS A 376 -19.76 -3.44 0.13
CA CYS A 376 -19.33 -4.17 1.31
C CYS A 376 -20.15 -5.45 1.50
N ARG A 377 -19.48 -6.60 1.52
CA ARG A 377 -20.11 -7.91 1.71
C ARG A 377 -20.04 -8.41 3.15
N HIS A 378 -20.20 -7.53 4.12
CA HIS A 378 -20.18 -7.91 5.54
C HIS A 378 -21.22 -7.17 6.36
N GLU A 379 -21.69 -7.82 7.41
CA GLU A 379 -22.55 -7.27 8.44
C GLU A 379 -22.01 -7.61 9.82
N VAL A 380 -22.31 -6.77 10.80
CA VAL A 380 -22.05 -7.05 12.21
C VAL A 380 -23.34 -7.59 12.78
N ASP A 381 -23.34 -8.85 13.18
CA ASP A 381 -24.52 -9.48 13.78
C ASP A 381 -24.77 -8.86 15.17
N PRO A 382 -25.87 -8.09 15.35
CA PRO A 382 -26.17 -7.47 16.64
C PRO A 382 -26.42 -8.52 17.72
N ALA A 383 -26.92 -9.72 17.39
CA ALA A 383 -27.12 -10.79 18.36
C ALA A 383 -25.80 -11.31 18.95
N LEU A 384 -24.69 -11.19 18.23
CA LEU A 384 -23.35 -11.48 18.74
C LEU A 384 -22.75 -10.31 19.55
N ALA A 385 -23.31 -9.10 19.44
CA ALA A 385 -22.90 -7.95 20.25
C ALA A 385 -23.34 -8.10 21.71
N ASP A 386 -24.49 -8.73 21.94
CA ASP A 386 -25.12 -8.86 23.25
C ASP A 386 -24.49 -9.95 24.14
N GLY A 387 -23.48 -10.68 23.65
CA GLY A 387 -22.72 -11.67 24.43
C GLY A 387 -23.50 -12.92 24.88
N ASN A 388 -24.81 -12.97 24.64
CA ASN A 388 -25.72 -14.02 25.11
C ASN A 388 -25.88 -15.20 24.15
N ALA A 389 -25.27 -15.16 22.96
CA ALA A 389 -25.41 -16.21 21.97
C ALA A 389 -24.34 -17.32 22.17
N PRO A 390 -24.72 -18.56 22.55
CA PRO A 390 -23.79 -19.68 22.73
C PRO A 390 -23.39 -20.24 21.36
N PHE A 391 -22.53 -19.54 20.61
CA PHE A 391 -22.06 -20.02 19.31
C PHE A 391 -20.56 -20.25 19.27
N HIS A 392 -20.19 -21.52 19.01
CA HIS A 392 -18.89 -21.90 18.48
C HIS A 392 -18.81 -21.37 17.03
N LEU A 393 -18.23 -20.19 16.85
CA LEU A 393 -17.83 -19.76 15.50
C LEU A 393 -16.68 -20.66 15.02
N ASP A 394 -16.90 -21.42 13.94
CA ASP A 394 -15.85 -22.28 13.37
C ASP A 394 -14.72 -21.47 12.71
N HIS A 395 -14.93 -20.16 12.55
CA HIS A 395 -13.92 -19.24 12.05
C HIS A 395 -13.38 -18.33 13.15
N HIS A 396 -12.07 -18.08 13.13
CA HIS A 396 -11.44 -17.09 13.99
C HIS A 396 -10.15 -16.57 13.38
N PHE A 397 -9.76 -15.37 13.79
CA PHE A 397 -8.46 -14.80 13.47
C PHE A 397 -7.71 -14.37 14.73
N ARG A 398 -6.39 -14.33 14.63
CA ARG A 398 -5.48 -13.86 15.67
C ARG A 398 -4.42 -12.97 15.03
N VAL A 399 -4.13 -11.86 15.69
CA VAL A 399 -3.05 -10.95 15.29
C VAL A 399 -2.01 -10.92 16.41
N ARG A 400 -0.74 -11.18 16.08
CA ARG A 400 0.35 -11.20 17.06
C ARG A 400 0.52 -9.82 17.68
N ARG A 401 0.61 -9.70 19.01
CA ARG A 401 0.72 -8.41 19.72
C ARG A 401 1.95 -7.57 19.29
N ARG A 402 1.80 -6.24 19.30
CA ARG A 402 2.89 -5.27 19.07
C ARG A 402 3.83 -5.22 20.29
N ARG A 403 5.13 -5.41 20.04
CA ARG A 403 6.26 -5.45 20.99
C ARG A 403 7.53 -4.79 20.46
N GLY A 404 7.40 -3.90 19.48
CA GLY A 404 8.57 -3.30 18.83
C GLY A 404 9.24 -4.22 17.81
N GLN A 405 8.62 -5.36 17.46
CA GLN A 405 9.09 -6.20 16.35
C GLN A 405 8.95 -5.49 15.00
N SER A 406 9.75 -5.91 14.03
CA SER A 406 9.73 -5.42 12.65
C SER A 406 8.74 -6.14 11.74
N PHE A 407 7.88 -7.03 12.26
CA PHE A 407 6.94 -7.79 11.44
C PHE A 407 5.53 -7.88 12.04
N VAL A 408 4.52 -7.95 11.16
CA VAL A 408 3.14 -8.27 11.52
C VAL A 408 2.89 -9.74 11.23
N HIS A 409 2.11 -10.41 12.09
CA HIS A 409 1.68 -11.79 11.87
C HIS A 409 0.19 -11.94 12.15
N VAL A 410 -0.55 -12.45 11.17
CA VAL A 410 -1.97 -12.75 11.24
C VAL A 410 -2.16 -14.24 10.99
N TYR A 411 -3.01 -14.86 11.80
CA TYR A 411 -3.50 -16.21 11.63
C TYR A 411 -5.01 -16.18 11.44
N MET A 412 -5.52 -16.93 10.47
CA MET A 412 -6.94 -17.07 10.18
C MET A 412 -7.26 -18.55 10.00
N ARG A 413 -8.42 -19.00 10.49
CA ARG A 413 -8.91 -20.37 10.33
C ARG A 413 -10.41 -20.36 10.05
N GLY A 414 -10.88 -21.28 9.21
CA GLY A 414 -12.32 -21.53 8.97
C GLY A 414 -13.04 -20.51 8.08
N TYR A 415 -12.36 -19.46 7.63
CA TYR A 415 -12.94 -18.39 6.81
C TYR A 415 -13.45 -18.88 5.45
N ALA A 416 -12.80 -19.89 4.87
CA ALA A 416 -13.20 -20.44 3.59
C ALA A 416 -14.58 -21.15 3.62
N ARG A 417 -14.90 -21.83 4.72
CA ARG A 417 -16.12 -22.64 4.84
C ARG A 417 -17.36 -21.82 5.15
N GLN A 418 -17.23 -20.82 6.03
CA GLN A 418 -18.40 -20.11 6.56
C GLN A 418 -18.86 -18.95 5.67
N SER A 419 -18.06 -18.44 4.73
CA SER A 419 -18.55 -17.35 3.90
C SER A 419 -17.77 -17.10 2.61
N PRO A 420 -18.16 -17.70 1.46
CA PRO A 420 -17.80 -17.18 0.14
C PRO A 420 -18.19 -15.70 -0.09
N LYS A 421 -18.99 -15.13 0.83
CA LYS A 421 -19.41 -13.73 0.89
C LYS A 421 -18.44 -12.83 1.65
N MET A 422 -17.61 -13.33 2.57
CA MET A 422 -16.58 -12.52 3.27
C MET A 422 -15.40 -12.23 2.35
N ARG A 423 -15.60 -11.38 1.35
CA ARG A 423 -14.54 -10.87 0.49
C ARG A 423 -14.02 -9.54 1.01
N ASP A 424 -12.98 -9.02 0.36
CA ASP A 424 -12.48 -7.65 0.58
C ASP A 424 -11.85 -7.41 1.96
N LEU A 425 -11.38 -8.45 2.65
CA LEU A 425 -10.59 -8.29 3.86
C LEU A 425 -9.15 -7.92 3.52
N GLN A 426 -8.61 -6.96 4.27
CA GLN A 426 -7.21 -6.55 4.17
C GLN A 426 -6.59 -6.32 5.54
N LEU A 427 -5.33 -6.70 5.68
CA LEU A 427 -4.47 -6.33 6.79
C LEU A 427 -3.87 -4.95 6.51
N LEU A 428 -4.17 -3.98 7.38
CA LEU A 428 -3.49 -2.69 7.40
C LEU A 428 -2.34 -2.74 8.41
N ALA A 429 -1.10 -2.70 7.92
CA ALA A 429 0.11 -2.65 8.74
C ALA A 429 0.75 -1.26 8.65
N GLY A 430 1.03 -0.64 9.79
CA GLY A 430 1.69 0.66 9.89
C GLY A 430 3.00 0.55 10.63
N PHE A 431 4.09 0.96 9.97
CA PHE A 431 5.45 0.82 10.50
C PHE A 431 6.05 2.20 10.84
N LYS A 432 6.97 2.21 11.79
CA LYS A 432 7.75 3.40 12.18
C LYS A 432 9.20 3.05 12.39
N GLU A 433 10.08 4.01 12.20
CA GLU A 433 11.51 3.86 12.50
C GLU A 433 11.76 3.56 13.97
N VAL A 434 12.66 2.63 14.24
CA VAL A 434 13.23 2.39 15.56
C VAL A 434 14.03 3.64 15.98
N PRO A 435 13.77 4.22 17.17
CA PRO A 435 14.57 5.32 17.71
C PRO A 435 16.06 4.93 17.85
N PRO A 436 17.04 5.84 17.61
CA PRO A 436 16.84 7.28 17.40
C PRO A 436 16.29 7.65 16.02
N GLY A 437 16.55 6.85 14.99
CA GLY A 437 16.00 7.01 13.64
C GLY A 437 16.27 8.37 12.99
N ALA A 438 15.43 8.77 12.02
CA ALA A 438 15.49 10.08 11.38
C ALA A 438 15.09 11.21 12.34
N ARG A 439 14.24 10.94 13.34
CA ARG A 439 13.84 11.94 14.33
C ARG A 439 14.99 12.38 15.24
N GLY A 440 15.82 11.43 15.69
CA GLY A 440 17.01 11.75 16.47
C GLY A 440 17.99 12.59 15.67
N ARG A 441 18.24 12.23 14.39
CA ARG A 441 19.06 13.04 13.47
C ARG A 441 18.50 14.45 13.28
N ALA A 442 17.18 14.58 13.12
CA ALA A 442 16.53 15.87 13.03
C ALA A 442 16.64 16.70 14.31
N ALA A 443 16.52 16.07 15.50
CA ALA A 443 16.71 16.74 16.77
C ALA A 443 18.14 17.25 16.98
N VAL A 444 19.15 16.44 16.63
CA VAL A 444 20.56 16.86 16.67
C VAL A 444 20.81 18.01 15.69
N THR A 445 20.26 17.93 14.48
CA THR A 445 20.39 19.01 13.49
C THR A 445 19.73 20.29 13.98
N ALA A 446 18.51 20.20 14.52
CA ALA A 446 17.80 21.35 15.10
C ALA A 446 18.56 21.95 16.28
N LEU A 447 19.17 21.13 17.14
CA LEU A 447 19.99 21.59 18.26
C LEU A 447 21.19 22.38 17.76
N ALA A 448 21.93 21.82 16.80
CA ALA A 448 23.06 22.49 16.18
C ALA A 448 22.64 23.81 15.51
N THR A 449 21.52 23.82 14.76
CA THR A 449 20.97 25.04 14.15
C THR A 449 20.68 26.11 15.20
N THR A 450 19.99 25.77 16.29
CA THR A 450 19.62 26.72 17.34
C THR A 450 20.85 27.28 18.05
N LEU A 451 21.80 26.43 18.42
CA LEU A 451 23.03 26.89 19.09
C LEU A 451 23.84 27.82 18.19
N LEU A 452 24.02 27.48 16.91
CA LEU A 452 24.79 28.30 15.98
C LEU A 452 24.13 29.64 15.70
N ILE A 453 22.80 29.68 15.53
CA ILE A 453 22.05 30.94 15.35
C ILE A 453 22.13 31.80 16.61
N ALA A 454 22.00 31.21 17.80
CA ALA A 454 22.09 31.94 19.06
C ALA A 454 23.49 32.53 19.28
N VAL A 455 24.54 31.75 19.02
CA VAL A 455 25.94 32.19 19.13
C VAL A 455 26.24 33.28 18.10
N ALA A 456 25.90 33.07 16.82
CA ALA A 456 26.14 34.06 15.78
C ALA A 456 25.36 35.36 16.03
N GLY A 457 24.10 35.26 16.43
CA GLY A 457 23.29 36.41 16.80
C GLY A 457 23.92 37.22 17.93
N ASN A 458 24.34 36.57 19.01
CA ASN A 458 24.98 37.23 20.16
C ASN A 458 26.35 37.83 19.80
N LEU A 459 27.13 37.18 18.93
CA LEU A 459 28.40 37.72 18.46
C LEU A 459 28.20 38.99 17.63
N ILE A 460 27.24 39.00 16.70
CA ILE A 460 26.98 40.14 15.82
C ILE A 460 26.37 41.32 16.57
N THR A 461 25.54 41.05 17.58
CA THR A 461 24.90 42.12 18.38
C THR A 461 25.85 42.78 19.37
N ARG A 462 27.04 42.20 19.61
CA ARG A 462 28.06 42.82 20.46
C ARG A 462 28.96 43.74 19.64
N PRO A 463 29.25 44.96 20.11
CA PRO A 463 30.08 45.95 19.38
C PRO A 463 31.50 45.45 19.06
N GLN A 464 32.01 44.46 19.80
CA GLN A 464 33.34 43.85 19.58
C GLN A 464 33.33 42.72 18.52
N GLY A 465 32.16 42.22 18.10
CA GLY A 465 32.05 41.05 17.21
C GLY A 465 32.09 41.34 15.72
N ALA A 466 32.19 42.62 15.31
CA ALA A 466 32.09 43.05 13.91
C ALA A 466 33.28 42.64 13.02
N GLN A 467 34.38 42.11 13.59
CA GLN A 467 35.59 41.77 12.84
C GLN A 467 35.85 40.26 12.72
N VAL A 468 34.87 39.41 13.05
CA VAL A 468 35.04 37.97 12.86
C VAL A 468 34.91 37.66 11.37
N GLY A 469 35.93 37.05 10.76
CA GLY A 469 36.01 36.76 9.31
C GLY A 469 34.90 35.83 8.79
N GLY A 470 35.06 35.20 7.62
CA GLY A 470 34.02 34.34 7.01
C GLY A 470 33.61 33.06 7.77
N LEU A 471 34.25 32.77 8.91
CA LEU A 471 34.05 31.54 9.68
C LEU A 471 32.62 31.36 10.23
N PRO A 472 31.95 32.37 10.83
CA PRO A 472 30.58 32.20 11.34
C PRO A 472 29.57 31.91 10.23
N ALA A 473 29.74 32.51 9.04
CA ALA A 473 28.91 32.19 7.88
C ALA A 473 29.05 30.72 7.45
N LEU A 474 30.28 30.20 7.42
CA LEU A 474 30.54 28.79 7.13
C LEU A 474 29.91 27.87 8.19
N MET A 475 30.09 28.19 9.47
CA MET A 475 29.49 27.44 10.57
C MET A 475 27.95 27.43 10.49
N LEU A 476 27.35 28.60 10.23
CA LEU A 476 25.91 28.74 10.05
C LEU A 476 25.37 27.95 8.85
N ALA A 477 26.17 27.64 7.84
CA ALA A 477 25.77 26.83 6.69
C ALA A 477 25.80 25.31 6.97
N LEU A 478 26.57 24.84 7.96
CA LEU A 478 26.72 23.40 8.26
C LEU A 478 25.38 22.68 8.52
N PRO A 479 24.41 23.23 9.27
CA PRO A 479 23.13 22.56 9.46
C PRO A 479 22.33 22.39 8.18
N ALA A 480 22.42 23.30 7.21
CA ALA A 480 21.78 23.15 5.91
C ALA A 480 22.40 22.00 5.09
N VAL A 481 23.74 21.86 5.14
CA VAL A 481 24.45 20.73 4.52
C VAL A 481 24.05 19.42 5.19
N ALA A 482 24.05 19.37 6.52
CA ALA A 482 23.63 18.21 7.29
C ALA A 482 22.16 17.83 7.02
N ALA A 483 21.26 18.81 6.96
CA ALA A 483 19.86 18.60 6.64
C ALA A 483 19.65 18.03 5.24
N SER A 484 20.42 18.50 4.26
CA SER A 484 20.40 17.99 2.89
C SER A 484 20.92 16.55 2.83
N TRP A 485 22.03 16.26 3.52
CA TRP A 485 22.62 14.93 3.59
C TRP A 485 21.70 13.90 4.28
N PHE A 486 21.23 14.22 5.49
CA PHE A 486 20.31 13.36 6.24
C PHE A 486 18.95 13.24 5.58
N GLY A 487 18.52 14.29 4.87
CA GLY A 487 17.33 14.24 4.06
C GLY A 487 17.45 13.24 2.91
N MET A 488 18.48 13.36 2.08
CA MET A 488 18.59 12.55 0.86
C MET A 488 18.95 11.08 1.12
N SER A 489 19.65 10.80 2.22
CA SER A 489 20.12 9.44 2.55
C SER A 489 19.10 8.57 3.28
N SER A 490 17.97 9.10 3.76
CA SER A 490 17.26 8.41 4.83
C SER A 490 16.52 7.13 4.45
N ASP A 491 15.99 6.96 3.23
CA ASP A 491 15.19 5.76 2.88
C ASP A 491 15.04 5.52 1.36
N LYS A 492 16.14 5.47 0.59
CA LYS A 492 16.01 5.18 -0.86
C LYS A 492 15.66 3.71 -1.16
N GLU A 493 15.93 2.79 -0.24
CA GLU A 493 15.87 1.35 -0.50
C GLU A 493 14.60 0.69 0.06
N ALA A 494 14.07 1.18 1.18
CA ALA A 494 12.92 0.60 1.86
C ALA A 494 11.58 1.13 1.34
N LEU A 495 10.60 0.25 1.10
CA LEU A 495 9.25 0.65 0.68
C LEU A 495 8.47 1.44 1.76
N VAL A 496 8.84 1.28 3.04
CA VAL A 496 8.23 2.04 4.13
C VAL A 496 9.13 3.20 4.53
N GLY A 497 8.66 4.43 4.27
CA GLY A 497 9.48 5.63 4.38
C GLY A 497 9.65 6.15 5.80
N GLY A 498 10.60 7.08 5.95
CA GLY A 498 10.92 7.68 7.23
C GLY A 498 9.90 8.66 7.80
N SER A 499 10.26 9.31 8.90
CA SER A 499 9.36 10.22 9.62
C SER A 499 9.11 11.53 8.87
N LEU A 500 7.86 11.79 8.47
CA LEU A 500 7.43 13.07 7.87
C LEU A 500 7.84 14.29 8.71
N LEU A 501 7.67 14.18 10.03
CA LEU A 501 8.03 15.23 10.97
C LEU A 501 9.55 15.48 11.02
N ALA A 502 10.37 14.44 10.83
CA ALA A 502 11.82 14.61 10.77
C ALA A 502 12.21 15.37 9.50
N ARG A 503 11.59 15.04 8.36
CA ARG A 503 11.79 15.72 7.09
C ARG A 503 11.44 17.20 7.16
N ILE A 504 10.28 17.54 7.72
CA ILE A 504 9.87 18.94 7.91
C ILE A 504 10.85 19.67 8.84
N SER A 505 11.23 19.04 9.96
CA SER A 505 12.18 19.64 10.91
C SER A 505 13.55 19.90 10.28
N LEU A 506 14.07 18.98 9.46
CA LEU A 506 15.31 19.18 8.69
C LEU A 506 15.18 20.33 7.68
N ILE A 507 14.06 20.44 6.97
CA ILE A 507 13.80 21.56 6.03
C ILE A 507 13.77 22.90 6.78
N VAL A 508 13.07 22.97 7.92
CA VAL A 508 13.02 24.18 8.75
C VAL A 508 14.40 24.55 9.28
N SER A 509 15.17 23.57 9.78
CA SER A 509 16.54 23.78 10.23
C SER A 509 17.47 24.25 9.11
N GLY A 510 17.38 23.64 7.93
CA GLY A 510 18.16 24.05 6.76
C GLY A 510 17.78 25.45 6.27
N GLY A 511 16.47 25.76 6.20
CA GLY A 511 15.98 27.08 5.84
C GLY A 511 16.40 28.17 6.84
N ALA A 512 16.31 27.90 8.14
CA ALA A 512 16.75 28.81 9.18
C ALA A 512 18.27 29.04 9.14
N SER A 513 19.04 27.99 8.88
CA SER A 513 20.49 28.04 8.68
C SER A 513 20.87 28.93 7.48
N ILE A 514 20.22 28.75 6.31
CA ILE A 514 20.44 29.59 5.12
C ILE A 514 20.04 31.05 5.40
N ALA A 515 18.89 31.28 6.03
CA ALA A 515 18.45 32.62 6.41
C ALA A 515 19.46 33.29 7.35
N GLY A 516 20.02 32.55 8.31
CA GLY A 516 21.08 33.04 9.19
C GLY A 516 22.36 33.44 8.43
N VAL A 517 22.75 32.68 7.40
CA VAL A 517 23.89 33.03 6.53
C VAL A 517 23.62 34.32 5.75
N ILE A 518 22.45 34.44 5.12
CA ILE A 518 22.06 35.66 4.37
C ILE A 518 22.05 36.85 5.32
N LEU A 519 21.46 36.67 6.50
CA LEU A 519 21.37 37.74 7.49
C LEU A 519 22.75 38.16 7.98
N TYR A 520 23.64 37.20 8.27
CA TYR A 520 25.05 37.48 8.60
C TYR A 520 25.75 38.31 7.52
N LEU A 521 25.60 37.94 6.24
CA LEU A 521 26.27 38.61 5.12
C LEU A 521 25.68 39.99 4.79
N THR A 522 24.43 40.24 5.18
CA THR A 522 23.72 41.50 4.91
C THR A 522 23.65 42.42 6.13
N SER A 523 24.01 41.94 7.32
CA SER A 523 24.05 42.74 8.53
C SER A 523 25.08 43.86 8.36
N PRO A 524 24.68 45.14 8.48
CA PRO A 524 25.65 46.23 8.46
C PRO A 524 26.57 46.11 9.68
N PRO A 525 27.80 46.65 9.60
CA PRO A 525 28.65 46.78 10.77
C PRO A 525 27.88 47.52 11.88
N PRO A 526 28.00 47.13 13.15
CA PRO A 526 27.32 47.82 14.24
C PRO A 526 27.73 49.30 14.19
N ALA A 527 26.74 50.18 13.94
CA ALA A 527 26.96 51.61 14.02
C ALA A 527 27.45 51.95 15.43
N ALA A 528 28.46 52.81 15.54
CA ALA A 528 28.94 53.28 16.83
C ALA A 528 27.75 53.83 17.62
N THR A 529 27.43 53.19 18.75
CA THR A 529 26.26 53.50 19.57
C THR A 529 26.28 54.98 19.93
N SER A 530 25.29 55.74 19.44
CA SER A 530 25.06 57.10 19.90
C SER A 530 24.63 57.03 21.36
N VAL A 531 25.49 57.55 22.23
CA VAL A 531 25.28 57.62 23.68
C VAL A 531 24.08 58.53 23.94
N GLY A 532 22.87 57.99 24.06
CA GLY A 532 21.69 58.83 24.33
C GLY A 532 20.30 58.20 24.32
N SER A 533 20.09 56.98 23.79
CA SER A 533 18.76 56.34 23.83
C SER A 533 18.61 55.43 25.04
N ILE A 534 17.74 55.81 25.99
CA ILE A 534 17.52 55.18 27.32
C ILE A 534 16.46 54.05 27.25
N GLY A 535 16.03 53.64 26.06
CA GLY A 535 15.18 52.45 25.93
C GLY A 535 16.01 51.19 26.03
N ASP A 536 15.93 50.45 27.15
CA ASP A 536 16.53 49.11 27.26
C ASP A 536 15.98 48.23 26.13
N PRO A 537 16.80 47.86 25.12
CA PRO A 537 16.30 47.03 24.03
C PRO A 537 15.94 45.66 24.59
N VAL A 538 14.81 45.11 24.15
CA VAL A 538 14.42 43.74 24.50
C VAL A 538 15.53 42.79 24.07
N THR A 539 16.22 42.19 25.04
CA THR A 539 17.27 41.21 24.76
C THR A 539 16.71 39.79 24.90
N PHE A 540 17.06 38.93 23.95
CA PHE A 540 16.78 37.49 24.04
C PHE A 540 18.10 36.73 23.88
N VAL A 541 18.57 36.08 24.95
CA VAL A 541 19.87 35.37 24.96
C VAL A 541 21.04 36.30 24.58
N GLY A 542 20.97 37.59 24.98
CA GLY A 542 21.98 38.60 24.65
C GLY A 542 21.92 39.14 23.21
N ILE A 543 20.93 38.71 22.42
CA ILE A 543 20.66 39.24 21.07
C ILE A 543 19.75 40.46 21.19
N THR A 544 20.15 41.58 20.61
CA THR A 544 19.36 42.83 20.52
C THR A 544 18.68 43.02 19.16
N ASP A 545 19.21 42.43 18.08
CA ASP A 545 18.62 42.52 16.74
C ASP A 545 17.39 41.60 16.62
N TRP A 546 16.21 42.19 16.44
CA TRP A 546 14.94 41.47 16.38
C TRP A 546 14.90 40.37 15.31
N ARG A 547 15.65 40.51 14.22
CA ARG A 547 15.68 39.51 13.14
C ARG A 547 16.41 38.24 13.58
N TRP A 548 17.52 38.40 14.29
CA TRP A 548 18.24 37.30 14.94
C TRP A 548 17.41 36.67 16.06
N ILE A 549 16.68 37.49 16.84
CA ILE A 549 15.74 37.00 17.86
C ILE A 549 14.67 36.11 17.20
N ALA A 550 14.02 36.59 16.13
CA ALA A 550 12.99 35.83 15.42
C ALA A 550 13.52 34.50 14.87
N LEU A 551 14.71 34.51 14.25
CA LEU A 551 15.35 33.30 13.73
C LEU A 551 15.73 32.32 14.86
N CYS A 552 16.24 32.82 15.98
CA CYS A 552 16.54 32.03 17.16
C CYS A 552 15.28 31.38 17.73
N VAL A 553 14.17 32.14 17.86
CA VAL A 553 12.88 31.63 18.33
C VAL A 553 12.34 30.54 17.39
N ILE A 554 12.35 30.75 16.07
CA ILE A 554 11.90 29.74 15.10
C ILE A 554 12.70 28.44 15.26
N SER A 555 14.03 28.55 15.33
CA SER A 555 14.89 27.37 15.49
C SER A 555 14.65 26.66 16.83
N ALA A 556 14.51 27.41 17.93
CA ALA A 556 14.26 26.88 19.27
C ALA A 556 12.91 26.18 19.36
N VAL A 557 11.85 26.74 18.76
CA VAL A 557 10.53 26.10 18.67
C VAL A 557 10.62 24.79 17.89
N ASN A 558 11.33 24.77 16.74
CA ASN A 558 11.56 23.53 15.99
C ASN A 558 12.28 22.48 16.83
N LEU A 559 13.35 22.87 17.54
CA LEU A 559 14.12 22.00 18.44
C LEU A 559 13.25 21.42 19.57
N ILE A 560 12.51 22.26 20.29
CA ILE A 560 11.64 21.84 21.39
C ILE A 560 10.61 20.85 20.86
N TYR A 561 9.96 21.18 19.74
CA TYR A 561 8.93 20.34 19.15
C TYR A 561 9.47 18.98 18.69
N VAL A 562 10.57 18.94 17.94
CA VAL A 562 11.15 17.68 17.44
C VAL A 562 11.68 16.83 18.60
N SER A 563 12.29 17.44 19.62
CA SER A 563 12.82 16.75 20.81
C SER A 563 11.72 16.16 21.67
N TYR A 564 10.62 16.89 21.88
CA TYR A 564 9.44 16.40 22.56
C TYR A 564 8.84 15.18 21.81
N ARG A 565 8.65 15.30 20.50
CA ARG A 565 8.09 14.22 19.66
C ARG A 565 9.03 13.05 19.49
N PHE A 566 10.33 13.26 19.62
CA PHE A 566 11.34 12.22 19.68
C PHE A 566 11.25 11.45 21.00
N THR A 567 11.25 12.16 22.13
CA THR A 567 11.16 11.59 23.48
C THR A 567 9.90 10.76 23.67
N LEU A 568 8.73 11.27 23.26
CA LEU A 568 7.48 10.50 23.29
C LEU A 568 7.56 9.20 22.49
N LYS A 569 8.28 9.19 21.36
CA LYS A 569 8.45 7.98 20.56
C LYS A 569 9.43 7.00 21.16
N LEU A 570 10.51 7.49 21.74
CA LEU A 570 11.46 6.67 22.49
C LEU A 570 10.76 5.99 23.67
N MET A 571 9.99 6.74 24.46
CA MET A 571 9.19 6.20 25.56
C MET A 571 8.17 5.16 25.08
N HIS A 572 7.44 5.45 24.01
CA HIS A 572 6.47 4.50 23.45
C HIS A 572 7.11 3.22 22.90
N TYR A 573 8.27 3.33 22.24
CA TYR A 573 9.00 2.16 21.76
C TYR A 573 9.54 1.31 22.92
N ASN A 574 10.08 1.95 23.95
CA ASN A 574 10.52 1.28 25.17
C ASN A 574 9.36 0.58 25.89
N ASP A 575 8.17 1.19 25.94
CA ASP A 575 6.96 0.53 26.44
C ASP A 575 6.62 -0.71 25.63
N LEU A 576 6.68 -0.64 24.30
CA LEU A 576 6.40 -1.79 23.43
C LEU A 576 7.37 -2.95 23.69
N ILE A 577 8.67 -2.70 23.81
CA ILE A 577 9.68 -3.75 24.08
C ILE A 577 9.43 -4.43 25.43
N LYS A 578 9.02 -3.67 26.46
CA LYS A 578 8.80 -4.20 27.82
C LYS A 578 7.56 -5.09 27.96
N ARG A 579 6.67 -5.15 26.96
CA ARG A 579 5.44 -5.96 27.04
C ARG A 579 5.75 -7.45 27.02
N LYS A 580 5.33 -8.18 28.06
CA LYS A 580 5.50 -9.64 28.19
C LYS A 580 4.81 -10.42 27.06
N ASP A 581 5.30 -11.65 26.84
CA ASP A 581 4.62 -12.62 25.97
C ASP A 581 3.45 -13.30 26.65
N LEU A 582 2.24 -12.80 26.39
CA LEU A 582 0.99 -13.44 26.82
C LEU A 582 0.47 -14.44 25.76
N GLY A 583 1.25 -14.74 24.71
CA GLY A 583 0.81 -15.56 23.59
C GLY A 583 -0.20 -14.84 22.67
N ALA A 584 -0.63 -15.52 21.60
CA ALA A 584 -1.52 -14.96 20.57
C ALA A 584 -3.02 -14.97 20.94
N GLY A 585 -3.37 -15.23 22.21
CA GLY A 585 -4.73 -15.60 22.61
C GLY A 585 -5.67 -14.46 23.03
N GLU A 586 -5.16 -13.39 23.66
CA GLU A 586 -6.03 -12.54 24.50
C GLU A 586 -6.41 -11.15 23.96
N PHE A 587 -5.75 -10.61 22.93
CA PHE A 587 -5.77 -9.14 22.71
C PHE A 587 -6.29 -8.65 21.35
N ALA A 588 -7.14 -9.40 20.66
CA ALA A 588 -7.73 -8.89 19.40
C ALA A 588 -8.72 -7.72 19.60
N TYR A 589 -9.11 -7.38 20.84
CA TYR A 589 -10.27 -6.52 21.13
C TYR A 589 -10.00 -5.26 22.00
N ARG A 590 -8.81 -5.12 22.62
CA ARG A 590 -8.42 -3.88 23.32
C ARG A 590 -7.32 -3.16 22.53
#